data_AF-A0A7W4FZI9-F1
#
_entry.id   AF-A0A7W4FZI9-F1
#
_cell.length_a   1.000
_cell.length_b   1.000
_cell.length_c   1.000
_cell.angle_alpha   90.00
_cell.angle_beta   90.00
_cell.angle_gamma   90.00
#
_symmetry.space_group_name_H-M   'P 1'
#
loop_
_entity.id
_entity.type
_entity.pdbx_description
1 polymer ?
#
loop_
_entity_poly.entity_id
_entity_poly.type
_entity_poly.pdbx_seq_one_letter_code
_entity_poly.pdbx_strand_id
1 'polypeptide(L)'
;GLVSLLAWGLGYFGQPHILSRFMAIGSPKDLVLSRRIAMTWMIVSLFGALATGIAGSLYFAAEPLENSETVFIHLAHAAFNPWVGGLLIAAILSAIMSTIDSQLLVCSSVITEDFYLKWLRPQASSK
;
A
#
# COMPACT_ATOMS: atom_id res chain seq x y z
N GLY A 1 17.78 10.38 -4.64
CA GLY A 1 17.02 10.63 -3.39
C GLY A 1 15.88 11.61 -3.63
N LEU A 2 16.17 12.92 -3.57
CA LEU A 2 15.15 14.00 -3.64
C LEU A 2 14.27 14.00 -4.89
N VAL A 3 14.84 13.82 -6.10
CA VAL A 3 14.06 13.79 -7.35
C VAL A 3 13.09 12.61 -7.40
N SER A 4 13.48 11.45 -6.85
CA SER A 4 12.61 10.27 -6.74
C SER A 4 11.47 10.50 -5.76
N LEU A 5 11.75 11.13 -4.61
CA LEU A 5 10.74 11.50 -3.62
C LEU A 5 9.74 12.53 -4.16
N LEU A 6 10.22 13.51 -4.93
CA LEU A 6 9.37 14.49 -5.61
C LEU A 6 8.54 13.86 -6.73
N ALA A 7 9.10 12.93 -7.49
CA ALA A 7 8.36 12.15 -8.50
C ALA A 7 7.25 11.31 -7.86
N TRP A 8 7.50 10.74 -6.68
CA TRP A 8 6.49 10.01 -5.90
C TRP A 8 5.36 10.94 -5.44
N GLY A 9 5.71 12.10 -4.88
CA GLY A 9 4.72 13.08 -4.39
C GLY A 9 3.86 13.69 -5.49
N LEU A 10 4.45 14.06 -6.63
CA LEU A 10 3.72 14.60 -7.77
C LEU A 10 2.93 13.53 -8.54
N GLY A 11 3.48 12.31 -8.65
CA GLY A 11 2.85 11.19 -9.35
C GLY A 11 1.61 10.65 -8.64
N TYR A 12 1.60 10.64 -7.30
CA TYR A 12 0.49 10.13 -6.48
C TYR A 12 -0.85 10.82 -6.81
N PHE A 13 -0.84 12.13 -7.06
CA PHE A 13 -2.04 12.89 -7.44
C PHE A 13 -2.60 12.53 -8.83
N GLY A 14 -1.81 11.87 -9.68
CA GLY A 14 -2.23 11.44 -11.02
C GLY A 14 -2.68 9.99 -11.11
N GLN A 15 -2.58 9.21 -10.02
CA GLN A 15 -2.90 7.79 -10.09
C GLN A 15 -4.41 7.56 -10.09
N PRO A 16 -4.96 6.82 -11.08
CA PRO A 16 -6.41 6.69 -11.26
C PRO A 16 -7.10 6.02 -10.07
N HIS A 17 -6.39 5.17 -9.31
CA HIS A 17 -6.94 4.51 -8.12
C HIS A 17 -7.22 5.47 -6.95
N ILE A 18 -6.56 6.63 -6.91
CA ILE A 18 -6.76 7.64 -5.87
C ILE A 18 -7.80 8.65 -6.34
N LEU A 19 -7.71 9.04 -7.62
CA LEU A 19 -8.65 9.96 -8.24
C LEU A 19 -10.08 9.39 -8.22
N SER A 20 -10.26 8.09 -8.51
CA SER A 20 -11.58 7.43 -8.43
C SER A 20 -12.19 7.47 -7.03
N ARG A 21 -11.37 7.37 -5.98
CA ARG A 21 -11.81 7.51 -4.59
C ARG A 21 -12.21 8.95 -4.25
N PHE A 22 -11.50 9.94 -4.78
CA PHE A 22 -11.89 11.35 -4.64
C PHE A 22 -13.16 11.70 -5.42
N MET A 23 -13.35 11.10 -6.60
CA MET A 23 -14.55 11.30 -7.44
C MET A 23 -15.81 10.65 -6.84
N ALA A 24 -15.67 9.63 -5.99
CA ALA A 24 -16.78 9.00 -5.29
C ALA A 24 -17.30 9.83 -4.07
N ILE A 25 -16.66 10.94 -3.73
CA ILE A 25 -17.02 11.76 -2.57
C ILE A 25 -18.19 12.69 -2.95
N GLY A 26 -19.34 12.49 -2.30
CA GLY A 26 -20.57 13.20 -2.63
C GLY A 26 -20.61 14.68 -2.22
N SER A 27 -19.77 15.12 -1.27
CA SER A 27 -19.75 16.50 -0.79
C SER A 27 -18.33 16.98 -0.48
N PRO A 28 -17.94 18.21 -0.89
CA PRO A 28 -16.64 18.79 -0.55
C PRO A 28 -16.39 18.90 0.96
N LYS A 29 -17.45 18.93 1.78
CA LYS A 29 -17.34 18.98 3.25
C LYS A 29 -16.79 17.67 3.83
N ASP A 30 -17.06 16.54 3.17
CA ASP A 30 -16.65 15.20 3.63
C ASP A 30 -15.17 14.91 3.31
N LEU A 31 -14.56 15.69 2.42
CA LEU A 31 -13.12 15.63 2.12
C LEU A 31 -12.28 15.91 3.37
N VAL A 32 -12.68 16.89 4.18
CA VAL A 32 -11.91 17.29 5.37
C VAL A 32 -11.93 16.18 6.42
N LEU A 33 -13.08 15.54 6.62
CA LEU A 33 -13.23 14.42 7.55
C LEU A 33 -12.45 13.20 7.05
N SER A 34 -12.64 12.83 5.78
CA SER A 34 -11.93 11.71 5.14
C SER A 34 -10.41 11.88 5.21
N ARG A 35 -9.90 13.09 4.94
CA ARG A 35 -8.48 13.41 5.07
C ARG A 35 -7.98 13.22 6.49
N ARG A 36 -8.71 13.71 7.49
CA ARG A 36 -8.30 13.57 8.90
C ARG A 36 -8.20 12.10 9.28
N ILE A 37 -9.21 11.29 8.95
CA ILE A 37 -9.20 9.85 9.24
C ILE A 37 -8.01 9.16 8.56
N ALA A 38 -7.80 9.42 7.26
CA ALA A 38 -6.70 8.83 6.50
C ALA A 38 -5.33 9.24 7.07
N MET A 39 -5.14 10.53 7.38
CA MET A 39 -3.87 11.04 7.92
C MET A 39 -3.60 10.54 9.34
N THR A 40 -4.62 10.45 10.19
CA THR A 40 -4.48 9.87 11.54
C THR A 40 -4.03 8.41 11.44
N TRP A 41 -4.66 7.61 10.59
CA TRP A 41 -4.23 6.22 10.37
C TRP A 41 -2.82 6.15 9.78
N MET A 42 -2.50 6.99 8.80
CA MET A 42 -1.15 7.03 8.22
C MET A 42 -0.06 7.27 9.27
N ILE A 43 -0.26 8.24 10.16
CA ILE A 43 0.69 8.58 11.22
C ILE A 43 0.85 7.40 12.19
N VAL A 44 -0.25 6.77 12.61
CA VAL A 44 -0.22 5.61 13.52
C VAL A 44 0.54 4.44 12.88
N SER A 45 0.26 4.14 11.62
CA SER A 45 0.96 3.06 10.89
C SER A 45 2.45 3.34 10.70
N LEU A 46 2.82 4.59 10.37
CA LEU A 46 4.23 4.99 10.25
C LEU A 46 4.97 4.88 11.57
N PHE A 47 4.33 5.28 12.68
CA PHE A 47 4.91 5.16 14.01
C PHE A 47 5.11 3.68 14.38
N GLY A 48 4.13 2.83 14.09
CA GLY A 48 4.25 1.38 14.27
C GLY A 48 5.40 0.78 13.46
N ALA A 49 5.47 1.11 12.17
CA ALA A 49 6.55 0.65 11.29
C ALA A 49 7.92 1.09 11.80
N LEU A 50 8.08 2.36 12.18
CA LEU A 50 9.33 2.88 12.74
C LEU A 50 9.70 2.16 14.05
N ALA A 51 8.75 1.96 14.96
CA ALA A 51 8.98 1.26 16.21
C ALA A 51 9.43 -0.19 15.96
N THR A 52 8.82 -0.90 15.02
CA THR A 52 9.23 -2.27 14.65
C THR A 52 10.62 -2.31 14.02
N GLY A 53 10.97 -1.32 13.19
CA GLY A 53 12.31 -1.21 12.59
C GLY A 53 13.40 -0.94 13.62
N ILE A 54 13.15 -0.03 14.58
CA ILE A 54 14.08 0.27 15.67
C ILE A 54 14.21 -0.91 16.64
N ALA A 55 13.09 -1.54 17.01
CA ALA A 55 13.11 -2.73 17.88
C ALA A 55 13.88 -3.89 17.21
N GLY A 56 13.65 -4.10 15.91
CA GLY A 56 14.36 -5.09 15.12
C GLY A 56 15.86 -4.82 15.01
N SER A 57 16.25 -3.57 14.73
CA SER A 57 17.67 -3.21 14.63
C SER A 57 18.42 -3.36 15.96
N LEU A 58 17.77 -3.09 17.09
CA LEU A 58 18.34 -3.31 18.42
C LEU A 58 18.43 -4.80 18.76
N TYR A 59 17.42 -5.61 18.41
CA TYR A 59 17.37 -7.03 18.73
C TYR A 59 18.36 -7.86 17.89
N PHE A 60 18.48 -7.56 16.60
CA PHE A 60 19.40 -8.23 15.66
C PHE A 60 20.75 -7.51 15.54
N ALA A 61 21.13 -6.68 16.51
CA ALA A 61 22.40 -5.95 16.50
C ALA A 61 23.62 -6.88 16.63
N ALA A 62 23.48 -7.99 17.34
CA ALA A 62 24.55 -8.97 17.56
C ALA A 62 24.72 -9.94 16.37
N GLU A 63 23.63 -10.29 15.70
CA GLU A 63 23.61 -11.13 14.50
C GLU A 63 22.73 -10.45 13.44
N PRO A 64 23.32 -9.68 12.52
CA PRO A 64 22.56 -8.95 11.52
C PRO A 64 21.86 -9.90 10.55
N LEU A 65 20.60 -9.58 10.24
CA LEU A 65 19.81 -10.32 9.26
C LEU A 65 20.39 -10.12 7.84
N GLU A 66 20.45 -11.18 7.03
CA GLU A 66 20.83 -11.09 5.61
C GLU A 66 19.90 -10.15 4.83
N ASN A 67 18.59 -10.17 5.15
CA ASN A 67 17.60 -9.27 4.58
C ASN A 67 16.99 -8.41 5.68
N SER A 68 17.31 -7.12 5.67
CA SER A 68 16.72 -6.16 6.62
C SER A 68 15.20 -5.99 6.45
N GLU A 69 14.66 -6.34 5.28
CA GLU A 69 13.21 -6.30 5.00
C GLU A 69 12.43 -7.38 5.77
N THR A 70 13.06 -8.51 6.13
CA THR A 70 12.40 -9.60 6.88
C THR A 70 12.42 -9.36 8.39
N VAL A 71 12.92 -8.22 8.85
CA VAL A 71 13.03 -7.89 10.29
C VAL A 71 11.71 -8.01 11.03
N PHE A 72 10.60 -7.60 10.41
CA PHE A 72 9.27 -7.74 11.00
C PHE A 72 8.88 -9.20 11.22
N ILE A 73 9.18 -10.07 10.25
CA ILE A 73 8.85 -11.50 10.29
C ILE A 73 9.64 -12.18 11.41
N HIS A 74 10.95 -11.94 11.48
CA HIS A 74 11.80 -12.51 12.52
C HIS A 74 11.47 -11.96 13.90
N LEU A 75 11.18 -10.66 14.02
CA LEU A 75 10.79 -10.03 15.27
C LEU A 75 9.41 -10.55 15.74
N ALA A 76 8.45 -10.75 14.84
CA ALA A 76 7.14 -11.31 15.18
C ALA A 76 7.25 -12.74 15.72
N HIS A 77 8.11 -13.57 15.14
CA HIS A 77 8.40 -14.91 15.65
C HIS A 77 9.15 -14.92 16.98
N ALA A 78 10.06 -13.96 17.20
CA ALA A 78 10.84 -13.87 18.44
C ALA A 78 10.02 -13.28 19.61
N ALA A 79 9.15 -12.30 19.34
CA ALA A 79 8.40 -11.58 20.36
C ALA A 79 7.07 -12.26 20.74
N PHE A 80 6.48 -13.05 19.85
CA PHE A 80 5.16 -13.64 20.06
C PHE A 80 5.18 -15.17 19.96
N ASN A 81 4.18 -15.81 20.58
CA ASN A 81 3.95 -17.24 20.45
C ASN A 81 3.71 -17.61 18.96
N PRO A 82 4.19 -18.78 18.48
CA PRO A 82 4.03 -19.23 17.09
C PRO A 82 2.63 -19.04 16.48
N TRP A 83 1.57 -19.23 17.26
CA TRP A 83 0.19 -19.01 16.81
C TRP A 83 -0.11 -17.54 16.49
N VAL A 84 0.34 -16.63 17.33
CA VAL A 84 0.15 -15.19 17.15
C VAL A 84 1.09 -14.64 16.09
N GLY A 85 2.35 -15.10 16.07
CA GLY A 85 3.32 -14.74 15.02
C GLY A 85 2.82 -15.13 13.64
N GLY A 86 2.29 -16.36 13.49
CA GLY A 86 1.67 -16.82 12.25
C GLY A 86 0.47 -15.97 11.82
N LEU A 87 -0.40 -15.59 12.77
CA LEU A 87 -1.53 -14.70 12.50
C LEU A 87 -1.08 -13.31 12.01
N LEU A 88 -0.04 -12.73 12.62
CA LEU A 88 0.50 -11.42 12.23
C LEU A 88 1.10 -11.45 10.82
N ILE A 89 1.82 -12.53 10.49
CA ILE A 89 2.39 -12.73 9.14
C ILE A 89 1.28 -12.93 8.12
N ALA A 90 0.24 -13.70 8.44
CA ALA A 90 -0.92 -13.86 7.58
C ALA A 90 -1.64 -12.51 7.35
N ALA A 91 -1.75 -11.67 8.38
CA ALA A 91 -2.38 -10.35 8.29
C ALA A 91 -1.62 -9.40 7.35
N ILE A 92 -0.28 -9.33 7.44
CA ILE A 92 0.51 -8.48 6.55
C ILE A 92 0.48 -8.99 5.10
N LEU A 93 0.55 -10.30 4.89
CA LEU A 93 0.42 -10.90 3.56
C LEU A 93 -0.95 -10.61 2.95
N SER A 94 -2.02 -10.71 3.75
CA SER A 94 -3.38 -10.35 3.32
C SER A 94 -3.51 -8.87 2.94
N ALA A 95 -2.91 -7.96 3.71
CA ALA A 95 -2.90 -6.53 3.40
C ALA A 95 -2.13 -6.21 2.10
N ILE A 96 -0.99 -6.88 1.87
CA ILE A 96 -0.23 -6.77 0.63
C ILE A 96 -1.06 -7.26 -0.56
N MET A 97 -1.74 -8.41 -0.43
CA MET A 97 -2.59 -8.95 -1.49
C MET A 97 -3.71 -7.97 -1.87
N SER A 98 -4.37 -7.34 -0.89
CA SER A 98 -5.40 -6.33 -1.16
C SER A 98 -4.87 -5.10 -1.94
N THR A 99 -3.60 -4.74 -1.71
CA THR A 99 -2.93 -3.67 -2.46
C THR A 99 -2.58 -4.12 -3.88
N ILE A 100 -2.07 -5.35 -4.03
CA ILE A 100 -1.76 -5.94 -5.33
C ILE A 100 -3.02 -6.05 -6.19
N ASP A 101 -4.14 -6.53 -5.64
CA ASP A 101 -5.40 -6.66 -6.36
C ASP A 101 -5.86 -5.31 -6.92
N SER A 102 -5.78 -4.25 -6.12
CA SER A 102 -6.13 -2.89 -6.56
C SER A 102 -5.22 -2.38 -7.68
N GLN A 103 -3.93 -2.69 -7.64
CA GLN A 103 -2.96 -2.30 -8.66
C GLN A 103 -3.13 -3.12 -9.95
N LEU A 104 -3.39 -4.43 -9.83
CA LEU A 104 -3.66 -5.32 -10.96
C LEU A 104 -4.92 -4.91 -11.71
N LEU A 105 -5.99 -4.53 -10.99
CA LEU A 105 -7.22 -4.01 -11.61
C LEU A 105 -6.94 -2.77 -12.47
N VAL A 106 -6.13 -1.83 -11.98
CA VAL A 106 -5.75 -0.63 -12.74
C VAL A 106 -4.94 -1.00 -13.99
N CYS A 107 -3.96 -1.89 -13.86
CA CYS A 107 -3.17 -2.35 -15.00
C CYS A 107 -4.06 -3.06 -16.04
N SER A 108 -5.00 -3.89 -15.59
CA SER A 108 -5.96 -4.56 -16.48
C SER A 108 -6.85 -3.56 -17.22
N SER A 109 -7.39 -2.55 -16.53
CA SER A 109 -8.20 -1.50 -17.16
C SER A 109 -7.43 -0.73 -18.22
N VAL A 110 -6.18 -0.35 -17.94
CA VAL A 110 -5.32 0.35 -18.92
C VAL A 110 -5.04 -0.54 -20.13
N ILE A 111 -4.72 -1.82 -19.94
CA ILE A 111 -4.49 -2.74 -21.05
C ILE A 111 -5.76 -2.93 -21.88
N THR A 112 -6.93 -3.10 -21.25
CA THR A 112 -8.18 -3.25 -22.00
C THR A 112 -8.58 -1.95 -22.71
N GLU A 113 -8.53 -0.80 -22.06
CA GLU A 113 -8.93 0.47 -22.70
C GLU A 113 -7.95 0.93 -23.78
N ASP A 114 -6.64 0.84 -23.56
CA ASP A 114 -5.64 1.33 -24.52
C ASP A 114 -5.25 0.32 -25.60
N PHE A 115 -5.25 -0.99 -25.33
CA PHE A 115 -4.96 -2.00 -26.37
C PHE A 115 -6.23 -2.56 -27.02
N TYR A 116 -7.26 -2.91 -26.25
CA TYR A 116 -8.43 -3.63 -26.80
C TYR A 116 -9.41 -2.70 -27.51
N LEU A 117 -9.81 -1.59 -26.88
CA LEU A 117 -10.77 -0.63 -27.46
C LEU A 117 -10.17 0.19 -28.61
N LYS A 118 -8.89 0.58 -28.51
CA LYS A 118 -8.21 1.38 -29.55
C LYS A 118 -7.73 0.57 -30.77
N TRP A 119 -7.32 -0.68 -30.59
CA TRP A 119 -6.66 -1.45 -31.67
C TRP A 119 -7.52 -2.57 -32.27
N LEU A 120 -8.45 -3.18 -31.49
CA LEU A 120 -9.20 -4.36 -31.95
C LEU A 120 -10.68 -4.08 -32.28
N ARG A 121 -11.38 -3.20 -31.53
CA ARG A 121 -12.79 -2.81 -31.81
C ARG A 121 -13.13 -1.38 -31.32
N PRO A 122 -13.00 -0.34 -32.16
CA PRO A 122 -13.29 1.06 -31.80
C PRO A 122 -14.78 1.42 -31.60
N GLN A 123 -15.71 0.46 -31.64
CA GLN A 123 -17.18 0.68 -31.56
C GLN A 123 -17.89 -0.32 -30.64
N ALA A 124 -17.23 -0.85 -29.61
CA ALA A 124 -17.90 -1.70 -28.62
C ALA A 124 -18.56 -0.82 -27.54
N SER A 125 -19.88 -0.65 -27.66
CA SER A 125 -20.75 -0.04 -26.65
C SER A 125 -20.65 -0.81 -25.32
N SER A 126 -20.51 -0.07 -24.22
CA SER A 126 -20.46 -0.61 -22.85
C SER A 126 -21.82 -1.20 -22.46
N LYS A 127 -21.88 -2.53 -22.42
CA LYS A 127 -22.86 -3.31 -21.66
C LYS A 127 -22.14 -4.46 -20.98
#